data_AF-B2A900-F1
#
_entry.id   AF-B2A900-F1
#
_cell.length_a   1.000
_cell.length_b   1.000
_cell.length_c   1.000
_cell.angle_alpha   90.00
_cell.angle_beta   90.00
_cell.angle_gamma   90.00
#
_symmetry.space_group_name_H-M   'P 1'
#
loop_
_entity.id
_entity.type
_entity.pdbx_description
1 polymer ?
#
loop_
_entity_poly.entity_id
_entity_poly.type
_entity_poly.pdbx_seq_one_letter_code
_entity_poly.pdbx_strand_id
1 'polypeptide(L)'
;GLPIAHSHQPIPTLELFSITDPVHQARSHPHSRLRTSTTAPSPIQHPRPPGRRRRQQQQHIPPIMATPTNPSTFIQLAQSLPARLKTFLARYPPLSILPLGAAHAPSKALTFYQRETPNPFLPRKHPVTGKWHDPKYSLRRQAELVKLAREHGVEELLPYTEKGTETRLAKRVEFGLRVKGTGLGEKVKGHKHERVLVAKMEKRRKAMLEMPGLIREWKKVGKRSWSKFPR
;
A
#
# COMPACT_ATOMS: atom_id res chain seq x y z
N GLY A 1 -68.83 -33.19 17.06
CA GLY A 1 -69.22 -32.48 15.84
C GLY A 1 -68.16 -32.72 14.79
N LEU A 2 -68.52 -33.51 13.77
CA LEU A 2 -67.75 -33.80 12.55
C LEU A 2 -67.77 -32.57 11.59
N PRO A 3 -67.32 -32.68 10.32
CA PRO A 3 -65.96 -32.51 9.77
C PRO A 3 -65.98 -31.41 8.67
N ILE A 4 -65.19 -31.54 7.58
CA ILE A 4 -65.28 -30.87 6.23
C ILE A 4 -64.05 -29.98 5.95
N ALA A 5 -63.02 -30.44 5.20
CA ALA A 5 -62.94 -30.79 3.77
C ALA A 5 -62.82 -29.54 2.86
N HIS A 6 -61.64 -29.37 2.24
CA HIS A 6 -61.38 -29.54 0.79
C HIS A 6 -61.99 -28.46 -0.11
N SER A 7 -61.15 -27.69 -0.80
CA SER A 7 -61.39 -27.34 -2.20
C SER A 7 -60.16 -26.66 -2.82
N HIS A 8 -59.82 -27.14 -4.00
CA HIS A 8 -58.61 -26.96 -4.76
C HIS A 8 -58.93 -26.11 -6.00
N GLN A 9 -58.25 -24.96 -6.18
CA GLN A 9 -57.95 -24.28 -7.48
C GLN A 9 -59.17 -23.83 -8.34
N PRO A 10 -59.06 -23.03 -9.44
CA PRO A 10 -57.87 -22.63 -10.19
C PRO A 10 -57.73 -21.13 -10.53
N ILE A 11 -56.51 -20.77 -10.93
CA ILE A 11 -56.16 -19.52 -11.61
C ILE A 11 -56.72 -19.57 -13.04
N PRO A 12 -57.45 -18.54 -13.52
CA PRO A 12 -57.79 -18.43 -14.93
C PRO A 12 -56.63 -17.80 -15.73
N THR A 13 -56.24 -18.53 -16.78
CA THR A 13 -55.38 -18.15 -17.90
C THR A 13 -56.20 -17.41 -18.97
N LEU A 14 -55.51 -16.67 -19.86
CA LEU A 14 -55.95 -16.13 -21.18
C LEU A 14 -56.62 -14.72 -21.12
N GLU A 15 -56.35 -13.71 -21.97
CA GLU A 15 -55.80 -13.65 -23.34
C GLU A 15 -55.06 -12.34 -23.68
N LEU A 16 -54.27 -12.45 -24.75
CA LEU A 16 -53.71 -11.46 -25.68
C LEU A 16 -54.39 -10.08 -25.69
N PHE A 17 -53.56 -9.03 -25.70
CA PHE A 17 -53.71 -7.95 -26.69
C PHE A 17 -52.35 -7.48 -27.18
N SER A 18 -52.12 -7.75 -28.47
CA SER A 18 -51.09 -7.19 -29.32
C SER A 18 -51.31 -5.68 -29.49
N ILE A 19 -50.30 -4.86 -29.22
CA ILE A 19 -50.15 -3.57 -29.90
C ILE A 19 -48.68 -3.39 -30.27
N THR A 20 -48.47 -3.39 -31.58
CA THR A 20 -47.30 -3.02 -32.37
C THR A 20 -46.82 -1.58 -32.11
N ASP A 21 -45.50 -1.44 -31.87
CA ASP A 21 -44.49 -0.51 -32.42
C ASP A 21 -44.94 0.69 -33.31
N PRO A 22 -44.23 1.86 -33.35
CA PRO A 22 -42.81 1.89 -33.71
C PRO A 22 -41.87 3.05 -33.21
N VAL A 23 -40.56 2.71 -33.25
CA VAL A 23 -39.39 3.49 -33.70
C VAL A 23 -38.94 4.73 -32.90
N HIS A 24 -37.83 4.57 -32.17
CA HIS A 24 -36.72 5.54 -32.21
C HIS A 24 -35.35 4.86 -32.08
N GLN A 25 -34.52 5.15 -33.08
CA GLN A 25 -33.17 4.66 -33.34
C GLN A 25 -32.19 4.93 -32.18
N ALA A 26 -31.57 3.87 -31.64
CA ALA A 26 -30.31 3.98 -30.90
C ALA A 26 -29.31 2.97 -31.48
N ARG A 27 -28.24 3.51 -32.07
CA ARG A 27 -27.08 2.79 -32.58
C ARG A 27 -26.41 2.01 -31.44
N SER A 28 -26.44 0.69 -31.50
CA SER A 28 -25.53 -0.19 -30.76
C SER A 28 -24.59 -0.85 -31.76
N HIS A 29 -23.29 -0.82 -31.46
CA HIS A 29 -22.25 -1.57 -32.18
C HIS A 29 -22.06 -2.91 -31.48
N PRO A 30 -22.33 -4.06 -32.12
CA PRO A 30 -21.84 -5.34 -31.65
C PRO A 30 -20.49 -5.66 -32.32
N HIS A 31 -19.42 -5.68 -31.54
CA HIS A 31 -18.21 -6.38 -31.97
C HIS A 31 -18.46 -7.88 -31.91
N SER A 32 -18.48 -8.48 -33.09
CA SER A 32 -18.44 -9.91 -33.37
C SER A 32 -17.26 -10.57 -32.65
N ARG A 33 -17.55 -11.41 -31.66
CA ARG A 33 -16.63 -12.48 -31.25
C ARG A 33 -17.04 -13.76 -31.94
N LEU A 34 -16.21 -14.16 -32.90
CA LEU A 34 -16.24 -15.46 -33.53
C LEU A 34 -16.05 -16.54 -32.45
N ARG A 35 -16.99 -17.48 -32.41
CA ARG A 35 -16.84 -18.76 -31.71
C ARG A 35 -15.79 -19.58 -32.46
N THR A 36 -14.68 -19.92 -31.81
CA THR A 36 -13.84 -21.04 -32.25
C THR A 36 -14.28 -22.29 -31.49
N SER A 37 -14.58 -23.33 -32.24
CA SER A 37 -14.85 -24.68 -31.76
C SER A 37 -13.61 -25.23 -31.05
N THR A 38 -13.78 -25.69 -29.81
CA THR A 38 -12.79 -26.48 -29.08
C THR A 38 -12.95 -27.93 -29.52
N THR A 39 -12.12 -28.36 -30.48
CA THR A 39 -11.92 -29.76 -30.86
C THR A 39 -10.96 -30.40 -29.85
N ALA A 40 -11.37 -31.49 -29.22
CA ALA A 40 -10.54 -32.28 -28.32
C ALA A 40 -9.40 -32.97 -29.10
N PRO A 41 -8.13 -32.90 -28.65
CA PRO A 41 -7.05 -33.64 -29.29
C PRO A 41 -6.96 -35.08 -28.77
N SER A 42 -6.95 -36.03 -29.70
CA SER A 42 -6.60 -37.44 -29.49
C SER A 42 -5.16 -37.62 -28.96
N PRO A 43 -4.85 -38.71 -28.25
CA PRO A 43 -3.54 -38.92 -27.63
C PRO A 43 -2.51 -39.35 -28.68
N ILE A 44 -1.51 -38.51 -28.91
CA ILE A 44 -0.32 -38.84 -29.72
C ILE A 44 0.62 -39.68 -28.86
N GLN A 45 0.87 -40.92 -29.28
CA GLN A 45 1.95 -41.75 -28.75
C GLN A 45 3.28 -41.23 -29.30
N HIS A 46 4.17 -40.75 -28.42
CA HIS A 46 5.56 -40.46 -28.77
C HIS A 46 6.46 -41.68 -28.50
N PRO A 47 7.43 -41.99 -29.38
CA PRO A 47 8.40 -43.06 -29.16
C PRO A 47 9.39 -42.71 -28.03
N ARG A 48 9.80 -43.73 -27.29
CA ARG A 48 10.74 -43.64 -26.15
C ARG A 48 12.11 -43.09 -26.59
N PRO A 49 12.76 -42.21 -25.82
CA PRO A 49 14.12 -41.76 -26.08
C PRO A 49 15.15 -42.84 -25.68
N PRO A 50 16.28 -42.97 -26.42
CA PRO A 50 17.37 -43.86 -26.03
C PRO A 50 18.13 -43.34 -24.79
N GLY A 51 18.69 -44.29 -24.04
CA GLY A 51 19.19 -44.13 -22.68
C GLY A 51 20.13 -42.93 -22.44
N ARG A 52 19.86 -42.20 -21.37
CA ARG A 52 20.76 -41.19 -20.79
C ARG A 52 21.99 -41.88 -20.20
N ARG A 53 23.14 -41.72 -20.85
CA ARG A 53 24.45 -41.90 -20.21
C ARG A 53 24.54 -40.95 -19.02
N ARG A 54 24.74 -41.51 -17.83
CA ARG A 54 24.93 -40.82 -16.55
C ARG A 54 26.26 -40.04 -16.61
N ARG A 55 26.25 -38.82 -17.15
CA ARG A 55 27.36 -37.86 -16.96
C ARG A 55 27.39 -37.49 -15.48
N GLN A 56 28.50 -37.80 -14.80
CA GLN A 56 28.75 -37.33 -13.45
C GLN A 56 28.68 -35.80 -13.47
N GLN A 57 27.66 -35.27 -12.80
CA GLN A 57 27.47 -33.85 -12.60
C GLN A 57 28.45 -33.46 -11.48
N GLN A 58 29.64 -32.99 -11.85
CA GLN A 58 30.49 -32.26 -10.91
C GLN A 58 29.69 -31.03 -10.45
N GLN A 59 29.39 -30.99 -9.15
CA GLN A 59 28.82 -29.84 -8.48
C GLN A 59 29.82 -28.68 -8.62
N HIS A 60 29.58 -27.78 -9.57
CA HIS A 60 30.34 -26.55 -9.65
C HIS A 60 29.87 -25.65 -8.49
N ILE A 61 30.49 -25.84 -7.33
CA ILE A 61 30.35 -24.91 -6.21
C ILE A 61 30.88 -23.57 -6.73
N PRO A 62 30.11 -22.47 -6.71
CA PRO A 62 30.63 -21.17 -7.10
C PRO A 62 31.83 -20.82 -6.21
N PRO A 63 32.89 -20.21 -6.76
CA PRO A 63 34.01 -19.77 -5.95
C PRO A 63 33.47 -18.83 -4.87
N ILE A 64 33.71 -19.21 -3.60
CA ILE A 64 33.55 -18.32 -2.45
C ILE A 64 34.38 -17.08 -2.80
N MET A 65 33.73 -15.92 -2.89
CA MET A 65 34.39 -14.69 -3.33
C MET A 65 35.70 -14.50 -2.57
N ALA A 66 36.81 -14.42 -3.29
CA ALA A 66 38.12 -14.19 -2.69
C ALA A 66 38.08 -12.86 -1.94
N THR A 67 38.12 -12.91 -0.62
CA THR A 67 38.32 -11.73 0.22
C THR A 67 39.71 -11.19 -0.08
N PRO A 68 39.87 -9.92 -0.51
CA PRO A 68 41.20 -9.36 -0.70
C PRO A 68 41.87 -9.24 0.67
N THR A 69 42.84 -10.13 0.97
CA THR A 69 43.48 -10.22 2.30
C THR A 69 44.59 -9.16 2.50
N ASN A 70 44.74 -8.18 1.60
CA ASN A 70 45.84 -7.22 1.66
C ASN A 70 45.41 -5.89 2.31
N PRO A 71 46.03 -5.45 3.43
CA PRO A 71 45.70 -4.17 4.08
C PRO A 71 45.79 -2.96 3.14
N SER A 72 46.70 -2.98 2.15
CA SER A 72 46.85 -1.88 1.19
C SER A 72 45.61 -1.68 0.31
N THR A 73 44.94 -2.77 -0.07
CA THR A 73 43.73 -2.71 -0.91
C THR A 73 42.55 -2.09 -0.16
N PHE A 74 42.41 -2.34 1.14
CA PHE A 74 41.39 -1.70 1.96
C PHE A 74 41.64 -0.20 2.14
N ILE A 75 42.91 0.20 2.25
CA ILE A 75 43.29 1.62 2.30
C ILE A 75 42.93 2.30 0.98
N GLN A 76 43.23 1.68 -0.16
CA GLN A 76 42.87 2.21 -1.49
C GLN A 76 41.34 2.32 -1.67
N LEU A 77 40.58 1.33 -1.20
CA LEU A 77 39.12 1.37 -1.19
C LEU A 77 38.58 2.51 -0.31
N ALA A 78 39.11 2.67 0.90
CA ALA A 78 38.73 3.77 1.78
C ALA A 78 39.07 5.14 1.15
N GLN A 79 40.18 5.24 0.42
CA GLN A 79 40.60 6.44 -0.29
C GLN A 79 39.71 6.74 -1.51
N SER A 80 39.15 5.73 -2.18
CA SER A 80 38.28 5.90 -3.35
C SER A 80 36.87 6.41 -3.00
N LEU A 81 36.50 6.43 -1.72
CA LEU A 81 35.24 6.99 -1.24
C LEU A 81 35.08 8.49 -1.62
N PRO A 82 33.85 8.96 -1.87
CA PRO A 82 33.56 10.36 -2.13
C PRO A 82 34.10 11.28 -1.02
N ALA A 83 34.67 12.43 -1.39
CA ALA A 83 35.25 13.39 -0.46
C ALA A 83 34.29 13.83 0.66
N ARG A 84 32.99 13.95 0.35
CA ARG A 84 31.95 14.27 1.33
C ARG A 84 31.82 13.20 2.42
N LEU A 85 31.83 11.92 2.07
CA LEU A 85 31.78 10.82 3.02
C LEU A 85 33.07 10.72 3.82
N LYS A 86 34.23 10.84 3.18
CA LYS A 86 35.54 10.87 3.86
C LYS A 86 35.61 11.98 4.91
N THR A 87 35.17 13.18 4.56
CA THR A 87 35.13 14.32 5.48
C THR A 87 34.18 14.07 6.66
N PHE A 88 33.03 13.45 6.40
CA PHE A 88 32.08 13.10 7.45
C PHE A 88 32.67 12.08 8.42
N LEU A 89 33.20 10.96 7.92
CA LEU A 89 33.80 9.89 8.73
C LEU A 89 35.06 10.36 9.48
N ALA A 90 35.83 11.28 8.92
CA ALA A 90 36.95 11.90 9.62
C ALA A 90 36.50 12.77 10.81
N ARG A 91 35.35 13.45 10.70
CA ARG A 91 34.79 14.27 11.79
C ARG A 91 34.04 13.44 12.82
N TYR A 92 33.32 12.42 12.38
CA TYR A 92 32.47 11.55 13.21
C TYR A 92 32.82 10.08 12.97
N PRO A 93 33.99 9.61 13.44
CA PRO A 93 34.39 8.21 13.30
C PRO A 93 33.50 7.29 14.15
N PRO A 94 32.86 6.25 13.60
CA PRO A 94 32.12 5.28 14.39
C PRO A 94 33.05 4.42 15.25
N LEU A 95 32.53 3.82 16.32
CA LEU A 95 33.31 2.97 17.20
C LEU A 95 33.90 1.75 16.47
N SER A 96 33.24 1.26 15.42
CA SER A 96 33.65 0.09 14.64
C SER A 96 35.00 0.25 13.93
N ILE A 97 35.41 1.49 13.62
CA ILE A 97 36.69 1.76 12.94
C ILE A 97 37.80 2.23 13.90
N LEU A 98 37.46 2.49 15.16
CA LEU A 98 38.44 2.90 16.16
C LEU A 98 39.27 1.67 16.58
N PRO A 99 40.53 1.88 16.98
CA PRO A 99 41.37 0.78 17.46
C PRO A 99 40.71 0.09 18.66
N LEU A 100 40.89 -1.22 18.82
CA LEU A 100 40.18 -2.03 19.82
C LEU A 100 40.31 -1.50 21.27
N GLY A 101 41.43 -0.85 21.61
CA GLY A 101 41.63 -0.19 22.91
C GLY A 101 40.78 1.06 23.14
N ALA A 102 40.30 1.72 22.07
CA ALA A 102 39.45 2.90 22.15
C ALA A 102 38.02 2.58 22.62
N ALA A 103 37.56 1.34 22.42
CA ALA A 103 36.25 0.90 22.91
C ALA A 103 36.15 0.93 24.45
N HIS A 104 37.27 0.71 25.14
CA HIS A 104 37.34 0.68 26.60
C HIS A 104 37.37 2.08 27.23
N ALA A 105 37.72 3.11 26.46
CA ALA A 105 37.78 4.51 26.91
C ALA A 105 37.27 5.45 25.80
N PRO A 106 35.96 5.42 25.50
CA PRO A 106 35.41 6.14 24.34
C PRO A 106 35.64 7.66 24.46
N SER A 107 35.55 8.22 25.67
CA SER A 107 35.72 9.66 25.93
C SER A 107 37.03 10.25 25.39
N LYS A 108 38.12 9.48 25.43
CA LYS A 108 39.44 9.91 24.96
C LYS A 108 39.59 9.81 23.43
N ALA A 109 38.90 8.85 22.81
CA ALA A 109 38.94 8.61 21.38
C ALA A 109 37.95 9.45 20.55
N LEU A 110 36.95 10.07 21.21
CA LEU A 110 35.99 10.95 20.54
C LEU A 110 36.66 12.21 20.00
N THR A 111 36.27 12.58 18.78
CA THR A 111 36.67 13.85 18.16
C THR A 111 36.01 15.03 18.89
N PHE A 112 36.56 16.24 18.69
CA PHE A 112 35.96 17.47 19.20
C PHE A 112 34.47 17.60 18.78
N TYR A 113 34.17 17.30 17.52
CA TYR A 113 32.81 17.37 16.98
C TYR A 113 31.85 16.39 17.66
N GLN A 114 32.30 15.16 17.95
CA GLN A 114 31.49 14.17 18.67
C GLN A 114 31.25 14.55 20.13
N ARG A 115 32.21 15.23 20.79
CA ARG A 115 32.01 15.74 22.15
C ARG A 115 30.95 16.84 22.20
N GLU A 116 30.96 17.75 21.22
CA GLU A 116 29.97 18.83 21.13
C GLU A 116 28.58 18.29 20.74
N THR A 117 28.56 17.34 19.80
CA THR A 117 27.36 16.75 19.23
C THR A 117 27.57 15.24 19.00
N PRO A 118 27.15 14.38 19.94
CA PRO A 118 27.35 12.93 19.83
C PRO A 118 26.77 12.32 18.55
N ASN A 119 25.54 12.70 18.19
CA ASN A 119 24.93 12.36 16.91
C ASN A 119 24.63 13.64 16.11
N PRO A 120 25.33 13.88 14.99
CA PRO A 120 25.19 15.11 14.21
C PRO A 120 23.90 15.17 13.37
N PHE A 121 23.11 14.10 13.36
CA PHE A 121 21.84 13.98 12.64
C PHE A 121 20.62 14.31 13.49
N LEU A 122 20.75 14.33 14.82
CA LEU A 122 19.65 14.60 15.73
C LEU A 122 19.71 16.04 16.26
N PRO A 123 18.55 16.69 16.44
CA PRO A 123 18.49 17.95 17.17
C PRO A 123 18.90 17.73 18.63
N ARG A 124 19.59 18.70 19.22
CA ARG A 124 20.07 18.61 20.61
C ARG A 124 19.58 19.79 21.42
N LYS A 125 19.07 19.52 22.62
CA LYS A 125 18.75 20.56 23.59
C LYS A 125 20.03 21.06 24.26
N HIS A 126 20.24 22.37 24.28
CA HIS A 126 21.37 22.98 24.97
C HIS A 126 21.14 22.91 26.50
N PRO A 127 22.10 22.42 27.30
CA PRO A 127 21.87 22.19 28.74
C PRO A 127 21.66 23.47 29.54
N VAL A 128 22.38 24.55 29.20
CA VAL A 128 22.25 25.85 29.92
C VAL A 128 21.02 26.62 29.46
N THR A 129 20.94 26.99 28.18
CA THR A 129 19.85 27.78 27.61
C THR A 129 18.51 27.05 27.44
N GLY A 130 18.50 25.71 27.47
CA GLY A 130 17.29 24.90 27.24
C GLY A 130 16.70 24.94 25.82
N LYS A 131 17.30 25.69 24.89
CA LYS A 131 16.86 25.80 23.49
C LYS A 131 17.28 24.56 22.69
N TRP A 132 16.45 24.17 21.73
CA TRP A 132 16.80 23.13 20.76
C TRP A 132 17.68 23.72 19.66
N HIS A 133 18.81 23.09 19.43
CA HIS A 133 19.67 23.37 18.30
C HIS A 133 19.32 22.41 17.17
N ASP A 134 19.28 22.96 15.96
CA ASP A 134 19.10 22.18 14.74
C ASP A 134 20.24 21.15 14.59
N PRO A 135 19.97 20.01 13.95
CA PRO A 135 21.02 19.03 13.68
C PRO A 135 22.10 19.65 12.79
N LYS A 136 23.37 19.32 13.06
CA LYS A 136 24.52 19.82 12.29
C LYS A 136 24.39 19.49 10.79
N TYR A 137 23.75 18.36 10.46
CA TYR A 137 23.30 18.02 9.10
C TYR A 137 21.78 18.01 9.03
N SER A 138 21.22 18.84 8.14
CA SER A 138 19.78 18.88 7.86
C SER A 138 19.29 17.57 7.22
N LEU A 139 17.98 17.30 7.31
CA LEU A 139 17.39 16.05 6.76
C LEU A 139 17.71 15.81 5.28
N ARG A 140 17.87 16.87 4.48
CA ARG A 140 18.32 16.78 3.08
C ARG A 140 19.77 16.25 3.00
N ARG A 141 20.68 16.86 3.76
CA ARG A 141 22.10 16.46 3.80
C ARG A 141 22.29 15.06 4.40
N GLN A 142 21.46 14.68 5.36
CA GLN A 142 21.41 13.31 5.88
C GLN A 142 21.04 12.32 4.77
N ALA A 143 19.98 12.59 4.01
CA ALA A 143 19.56 11.74 2.91
C ALA A 143 20.63 11.65 1.80
N GLU A 144 21.32 12.75 1.49
CA GLU A 144 22.45 12.76 0.56
C GLU A 144 23.61 11.87 1.06
N LEU A 145 23.97 11.96 2.34
CA LEU A 145 25.01 11.11 2.94
C LEU A 145 24.61 9.63 2.96
N VAL A 146 23.37 9.32 3.36
CA VAL A 146 22.84 7.95 3.35
C VAL A 146 22.81 7.39 1.93
N LYS A 147 22.41 8.18 0.94
CA LYS A 147 22.42 7.77 -0.47
C LYS A 147 23.83 7.40 -0.93
N LEU A 148 24.81 8.27 -0.70
CA LEU A 148 26.20 7.98 -1.04
C LEU A 148 26.74 6.77 -0.27
N ALA A 149 26.45 6.67 1.04
CA ALA A 149 26.94 5.57 1.85
C ALA A 149 26.38 4.23 1.39
N ARG A 150 25.10 4.19 0.99
CA ARG A 150 24.46 3.01 0.42
C ARG A 150 25.08 2.61 -0.93
N GLU A 151 25.38 3.58 -1.80
CA GLU A 151 26.04 3.33 -3.09
C GLU A 151 27.45 2.74 -2.91
N HIS A 152 28.14 3.08 -1.81
CA HIS A 152 29.48 2.59 -1.48
C HIS A 152 29.51 1.49 -0.41
N GLY A 153 28.37 0.97 0.04
CA GLY A 153 28.29 -0.11 1.03
C GLY A 153 28.76 0.24 2.45
N VAL A 154 28.79 1.53 2.81
CA VAL A 154 29.25 2.04 4.12
C VAL A 154 28.13 2.66 4.95
N GLU A 155 26.87 2.25 4.71
CA GLU A 155 25.70 2.79 5.42
C GLU A 155 25.73 2.48 6.92
N GLU A 156 26.20 1.28 7.31
CA GLU A 156 26.31 0.84 8.71
C GLU A 156 27.30 1.67 9.54
N LEU A 157 28.23 2.35 8.88
CA LEU A 157 29.22 3.22 9.54
C LEU A 157 28.64 4.59 9.93
N LEU A 158 27.46 4.95 9.41
CA LEU A 158 26.80 6.20 9.75
C LEU A 158 26.08 6.11 11.11
N PRO A 159 26.01 7.20 11.89
CA PRO A 159 25.21 7.21 13.10
C PRO A 159 23.72 7.11 12.76
N TYR A 160 22.91 6.73 13.76
CA TYR A 160 21.46 6.58 13.61
C TYR A 160 20.81 7.81 12.95
N THR A 161 20.02 7.56 11.90
CA THR A 161 19.26 8.58 11.17
C THR A 161 17.91 8.04 10.75
N GLU A 162 16.88 8.89 10.79
CA GLU A 162 15.55 8.58 10.27
C GLU A 162 15.52 8.35 8.75
N LYS A 163 16.57 8.77 8.03
CA LYS A 163 16.70 8.59 6.59
C LYS A 163 17.37 7.27 6.20
N GLY A 164 17.92 6.53 7.16
CA GLY A 164 18.56 5.23 6.94
C GLY A 164 17.59 4.19 6.39
N THR A 165 18.11 3.31 5.53
CA THR A 165 17.36 2.25 4.85
C THR A 165 16.74 1.30 5.86
N GLU A 166 17.56 0.75 6.77
CA GLU A 166 17.11 -0.19 7.81
C GLU A 166 16.08 0.44 8.73
N THR A 167 16.35 1.66 9.20
CA THR A 167 15.44 2.39 10.11
C THR A 167 14.09 2.64 9.45
N ARG A 168 14.07 3.01 8.16
CA ARG A 168 12.83 3.23 7.41
C ARG A 168 12.04 1.95 7.17
N LEU A 169 12.75 0.84 6.91
CA LEU A 169 12.13 -0.47 6.72
C LEU A 169 11.57 -0.99 8.04
N ALA A 170 12.36 -0.96 9.12
CA ALA A 170 11.93 -1.36 10.46
C ALA A 170 10.66 -0.61 10.89
N LYS A 171 10.65 0.73 10.78
CA LYS A 171 9.46 1.54 11.09
C LYS A 171 8.24 1.17 10.24
N ARG A 172 8.43 0.84 8.96
CA ARG A 172 7.34 0.46 8.06
C ARG A 172 6.78 -0.93 8.40
N VAL A 173 7.64 -1.87 8.76
CA VAL A 173 7.25 -3.22 9.16
C VAL A 173 6.53 -3.19 10.51
N GLU A 174 7.07 -2.46 11.48
CA GLU A 174 6.52 -2.34 12.83
C GLU A 174 5.16 -1.63 12.86
N PHE A 175 5.07 -0.47 12.21
CA PHE A 175 3.89 0.40 12.32
C PHE A 175 2.93 0.35 11.13
N GLY A 176 3.37 -0.16 9.98
CA GLY A 176 2.58 -0.20 8.75
C GLY A 176 2.18 1.18 8.19
N LEU A 177 1.13 1.20 7.37
CA LEU A 177 0.54 2.44 6.84
C LEU A 177 -0.38 3.05 7.91
N ARG A 178 -0.20 4.34 8.22
CA ARG A 178 -0.96 5.04 9.28
C ARG A 178 -1.70 6.28 8.75
N VAL A 179 -1.98 6.32 7.46
CA VAL A 179 -2.74 7.42 6.83
C VAL A 179 -4.21 7.32 7.24
N LYS A 180 -4.84 8.46 7.57
CA LYS A 180 -6.24 8.47 7.99
C LYS A 180 -7.14 7.87 6.91
N GLY A 181 -8.00 6.93 7.29
CA GLY A 181 -8.93 6.23 6.39
C GLY A 181 -8.39 4.93 5.81
N THR A 182 -7.12 4.88 5.38
CA THR A 182 -6.51 3.72 4.69
C THR A 182 -5.44 3.00 5.53
N GLY A 183 -5.07 3.55 6.68
CA GLY A 183 -4.08 2.97 7.58
C GLY A 183 -4.60 1.74 8.32
N LEU A 184 -3.67 0.99 8.92
CA LEU A 184 -4.01 -0.15 9.77
C LEU A 184 -4.90 0.32 10.94
N GLY A 185 -6.06 -0.32 11.10
CA GLY A 185 -7.04 0.03 12.13
C GLY A 185 -7.89 1.28 11.84
N GLU A 186 -7.68 1.96 10.71
CA GLU A 186 -8.48 3.12 10.31
C GLU A 186 -9.65 2.72 9.41
N LYS A 187 -10.72 3.52 9.45
CA LYS A 187 -11.92 3.32 8.63
C LYS A 187 -12.20 4.52 7.73
N VAL A 188 -12.49 4.26 6.46
CA VAL A 188 -12.87 5.28 5.49
C VAL A 188 -14.21 5.92 5.88
N LYS A 189 -14.27 7.26 5.85
CA LYS A 189 -15.46 8.05 6.21
C LYS A 189 -16.65 7.88 5.23
N GLY A 190 -16.36 7.48 3.99
CA GLY A 190 -17.31 7.48 2.87
C GLY A 190 -17.64 8.88 2.36
N HIS A 191 -18.21 8.98 1.16
CA HIS A 191 -18.71 10.25 0.64
C HIS A 191 -20.06 10.61 1.29
N LYS A 192 -20.46 11.89 1.21
CA LYS A 192 -21.74 12.34 1.79
C LYS A 192 -22.92 11.57 1.21
N HIS A 193 -22.93 11.30 -0.09
CA HIS A 193 -24.04 10.62 -0.77
C HIS A 193 -24.13 9.13 -0.38
N GLU A 194 -23.00 8.45 -0.15
CA GLU A 194 -22.96 7.07 0.33
C GLU A 194 -23.57 6.96 1.74
N ARG A 195 -23.15 7.87 2.65
CA ARG A 195 -23.63 7.86 4.04
C ARG A 195 -25.13 8.13 4.17
N VAL A 196 -25.72 8.94 3.30
CA VAL A 196 -27.16 9.29 3.35
C VAL A 196 -28.02 8.44 2.41
N LEU A 197 -27.42 7.56 1.60
CA LEU A 197 -28.13 6.80 0.57
C LEU A 197 -29.28 5.99 1.17
N VAL A 198 -29.00 5.26 2.25
CA VAL A 198 -29.99 4.41 2.93
C VAL A 198 -31.17 5.23 3.42
N ALA A 199 -30.91 6.27 4.21
CA ALA A 199 -31.96 7.16 4.72
C ALA A 199 -32.76 7.83 3.58
N LYS A 200 -32.10 8.21 2.47
CA LYS A 200 -32.77 8.79 1.29
C LYS A 200 -33.68 7.77 0.60
N MET A 201 -33.27 6.51 0.48
CA MET A 201 -34.09 5.45 -0.12
C MET A 201 -35.26 5.06 0.76
N GLU A 202 -35.09 5.01 2.08
CA GLU A 202 -36.18 4.77 3.03
C GLU A 202 -37.25 5.86 2.96
N LYS A 203 -36.85 7.14 2.90
CA LYS A 203 -37.77 8.26 2.73
C LYS A 203 -38.58 8.13 1.43
N ARG A 204 -37.93 7.73 0.33
CA ARG A 204 -38.61 7.47 -0.95
C ARG A 204 -39.60 6.32 -0.84
N ARG A 205 -39.18 5.19 -0.26
CA ARG A 205 -40.04 4.01 -0.05
C ARG A 205 -41.29 4.38 0.75
N LYS A 206 -41.13 5.08 1.87
CA LYS A 206 -42.24 5.53 2.71
C LYS A 206 -43.20 6.45 1.96
N ALA A 207 -42.68 7.44 1.25
CA ALA A 207 -43.51 8.36 0.46
C ALA A 207 -44.32 7.62 -0.63
N MET A 208 -43.73 6.63 -1.29
CA MET A 208 -44.45 5.83 -2.29
C MET A 208 -45.55 4.95 -1.69
N LEU A 209 -45.32 4.39 -0.50
CA LEU A 209 -46.33 3.61 0.22
C LEU A 209 -47.51 4.48 0.68
N GLU A 210 -47.25 5.72 1.10
CA GLU A 210 -48.28 6.68 1.56
C GLU A 210 -48.99 7.38 0.39
N MET A 211 -48.39 7.38 -0.81
CA MET A 211 -48.91 8.08 -1.99
C MET A 211 -50.37 7.71 -2.34
N PRO A 212 -50.80 6.42 -2.35
CA PRO A 212 -52.18 6.07 -2.71
C PRO A 212 -53.21 6.62 -1.71
N GLY A 213 -52.85 6.76 -0.45
CA GLY A 213 -53.70 7.39 0.58
C GLY A 213 -53.82 8.89 0.33
N LEU A 214 -52.68 9.55 0.08
CA LEU A 214 -52.62 10.99 -0.20
C LEU A 214 -53.43 11.37 -1.44
N ILE A 215 -53.33 10.59 -2.53
CA ILE A 215 -54.10 10.86 -3.75
C ILE A 215 -55.61 10.72 -3.49
N ARG A 216 -56.05 9.71 -2.72
CA ARG A 216 -57.46 9.55 -2.35
C ARG A 216 -57.98 10.75 -1.56
N GLU A 217 -57.21 11.21 -0.58
CA GLU A 217 -57.54 12.40 0.20
C GLU A 217 -57.62 13.66 -0.68
N TRP A 218 -56.62 13.88 -1.54
CA TRP A 218 -56.58 15.03 -2.44
C TRP A 218 -57.75 15.04 -3.43
N LYS A 219 -58.10 13.88 -4.00
CA LYS A 219 -59.28 13.73 -4.88
C LYS A 219 -60.59 13.98 -4.14
N LYS A 220 -60.70 13.58 -2.87
CA LYS A 220 -61.90 13.81 -2.04
C LYS A 220 -62.07 15.29 -1.67
N VAL A 221 -60.98 15.95 -1.25
CA VAL A 221 -61.01 17.36 -0.82
C VAL A 221 -61.16 18.28 -2.03
N GLY A 222 -60.40 18.04 -3.09
CA GLY A 222 -60.35 18.87 -4.30
C GLY A 222 -59.22 19.90 -4.29
N LYS A 223 -58.83 20.36 -5.48
CA LYS A 223 -57.65 21.25 -5.68
C LYS A 223 -57.77 22.58 -4.94
N ARG A 224 -58.96 23.19 -4.89
CA ARG A 224 -59.18 24.55 -4.36
C ARG A 224 -59.13 24.62 -2.83
N SER A 225 -59.52 23.54 -2.17
CA SER A 225 -59.63 23.40 -0.70
C SER A 225 -58.43 22.67 -0.09
N TRP A 226 -57.43 22.28 -0.90
CA TRP A 226 -56.21 21.65 -0.40
C TRP A 226 -55.30 22.67 0.29
N SER A 227 -54.86 22.37 1.52
CA SER A 227 -54.00 23.26 2.32
C SER A 227 -52.64 22.64 2.68
N LYS A 228 -52.45 21.33 2.50
CA LYS A 228 -51.22 20.59 2.87
C LYS A 228 -50.15 20.67 1.77
N PHE A 229 -49.65 21.87 1.48
CA PHE A 229 -48.55 22.06 0.52
C PHE A 229 -47.18 21.81 1.17
N PRO A 230 -46.20 21.25 0.41
CA PRO A 230 -44.81 21.21 0.85
C PRO A 230 -44.28 22.62 1.15
N ARG A 231 -43.29 22.68 2.04
CA ARG A 231 -42.56 23.91 2.37
C ARG A 231 -41.15 23.85 1.82
#